data_AF-X1MXP3-F1
#
_entry.id   AF-X1MXP3-F1
#
_cell.length_a   1.000
_cell.length_b   1.000
_cell.length_c   1.000
_cell.angle_alpha   90.00
_cell.angle_beta   90.00
_cell.angle_gamma   90.00
#
_symmetry.space_group_name_H-M   'P 1'
#
loop_
_entity.id
_entity.type
_entity.pdbx_description
1 polymer ?
#
loop_
_entity_poly.entity_id
_entity_poly.type
_entity_poly.pdbx_seq_one_letter_code
_entity_poly.pdbx_strand_id
1 'polypeptide(L)'
;MKQLEDYRRAGEELYQKLRINTFPVAVKYIKAITEIPEGFTSPSSFGQKWSLCQAFTYARRHERNVAMTAEDNFCLPTSFVHHWIDITVEELIESQRLNKWRKDVDAEIKVQSLYADLMTEENR
;
A
#
# COMPACT_ATOMS: atom_id res chain seq x y z
N MET A 1 11.17 -20.08 17.38
CA MET A 1 10.68 -19.47 16.12
C MET A 1 9.31 -20.08 15.84
N LYS A 2 8.26 -19.29 15.60
CA LYS A 2 6.92 -19.84 15.29
C LYS A 2 6.94 -20.52 13.91
N GLN A 3 6.28 -21.66 13.78
CA GLN A 3 6.21 -22.40 12.51
C GLN A 3 5.12 -21.82 11.62
N LEU A 4 5.16 -22.10 10.30
CA LEU A 4 4.13 -21.64 9.35
C LEU A 4 2.72 -22.04 9.82
N GLU A 5 2.59 -23.22 10.41
CA GLU A 5 1.31 -23.74 10.89
C GLU A 5 0.74 -22.93 12.07
N ASP A 6 1.60 -22.33 12.90
CA ASP A 6 1.15 -21.46 13.99
C ASP A 6 0.48 -20.19 13.45
N TYR A 7 1.00 -19.63 12.36
CA TYR A 7 0.41 -18.46 11.70
C TYR A 7 -0.91 -18.80 11.02
N ARG A 8 -1.01 -19.97 10.37
CA ARG A 8 -2.26 -20.45 9.77
C ARG A 8 -3.36 -20.61 10.82
N ARG A 9 -3.06 -21.27 11.94
CA ARG A 9 -3.99 -21.45 13.05
C ARG A 9 -4.43 -20.11 13.65
N ALA A 10 -3.49 -19.18 13.87
CA ALA A 10 -3.82 -17.86 14.38
C ALA A 10 -4.71 -17.04 13.41
N GLY A 11 -4.47 -17.17 12.10
CA GLY A 11 -5.29 -16.55 11.07
C GLY A 11 -6.73 -17.07 11.07
N GLU A 12 -6.90 -18.38 11.22
CA GLU A 12 -8.23 -19.02 11.33
C GLU A 12 -8.97 -18.56 12.60
N GLU A 13 -8.31 -18.56 13.76
CA GLU A 13 -8.91 -18.12 15.02
C GLU A 13 -9.37 -16.64 14.96
N LEU A 14 -8.56 -15.77 14.36
CA LEU A 14 -8.92 -14.36 14.14
C LEU A 14 -10.14 -14.23 13.22
N TYR A 15 -10.16 -14.98 12.12
CA TYR A 15 -11.27 -14.94 11.17
C TYR A 15 -12.60 -15.34 11.82
N GLN A 16 -12.60 -16.46 12.55
CA GLN A 16 -13.80 -16.97 13.22
C GLN A 16 -14.31 -16.05 14.34
N LYS A 17 -13.40 -15.41 15.10
CA LYS A 17 -13.76 -14.48 16.18
C LYS A 17 -14.25 -13.12 15.66
N LEU A 18 -13.66 -12.60 14.59
CA LEU A 18 -13.95 -11.25 14.12
C LEU A 18 -15.04 -11.20 13.04
N ARG A 19 -15.36 -12.33 12.36
CA ARG A 19 -16.32 -12.41 11.25
C ARG A 19 -16.24 -11.21 10.32
N ILE A 20 -15.03 -10.94 9.85
CA ILE A 20 -14.75 -9.75 9.05
C ILE A 20 -15.49 -9.89 7.72
N ASN A 21 -16.19 -8.84 7.28
CA ASN A 21 -16.92 -8.83 6.01
C ASN A 21 -16.04 -9.05 4.76
N THR A 22 -14.71 -9.11 4.94
CA THR A 22 -13.70 -9.27 3.90
C THR A 22 -12.57 -10.14 4.40
N PHE A 23 -11.84 -10.80 3.51
CA PHE A 23 -10.65 -11.57 3.87
C PHE A 23 -9.56 -10.68 4.50
N PRO A 24 -8.80 -11.21 5.47
CA PRO A 24 -7.59 -10.55 5.95
C PRO A 24 -6.56 -10.45 4.81
N VAL A 25 -5.76 -9.38 4.82
CA VAL A 25 -4.67 -9.19 3.85
C VAL A 25 -3.35 -9.36 4.55
N ALA A 26 -2.50 -10.24 4.01
CA ALA A 26 -1.10 -10.31 4.37
C ALA A 26 -0.28 -9.50 3.36
N VAL A 27 0.68 -8.71 3.85
CA VAL A 27 1.60 -7.93 3.02
C VAL A 27 3.01 -8.46 3.24
N LYS A 28 3.70 -8.78 2.14
CA LYS A 28 5.11 -9.14 2.12
C LYS A 28 5.84 -8.15 1.22
N TYR A 29 6.85 -7.48 1.76
CA TYR A 29 7.79 -6.70 0.95
C TYR A 29 8.81 -7.62 0.28
N ILE A 30 9.10 -7.35 -0.98
CA ILE A 30 10.08 -8.08 -1.80
C ILE A 30 11.23 -7.15 -2.16
N LYS A 31 12.42 -7.71 -2.37
CA LYS A 31 13.62 -6.97 -2.82
C LYS A 31 13.85 -7.14 -4.33
N ALA A 32 13.42 -8.25 -4.90
CA ALA A 32 13.51 -8.52 -6.34
C ALA A 32 12.17 -9.01 -6.91
N ILE A 33 11.91 -8.67 -8.17
CA ILE A 33 10.71 -9.09 -8.91
C ILE A 33 10.61 -10.62 -9.00
N THR A 34 11.75 -11.31 -9.02
CA THR A 34 11.82 -12.78 -9.03
C THR A 34 11.29 -13.45 -7.76
N GLU A 35 11.04 -12.69 -6.69
CA GLU A 35 10.42 -13.20 -5.45
C GLU A 35 8.89 -13.28 -5.50
N ILE A 36 8.27 -12.74 -6.57
CA ILE A 36 6.83 -12.80 -6.78
C ILE A 36 6.43 -14.26 -7.07
N PRO A 37 5.56 -14.89 -6.25
CA PRO A 37 5.14 -16.26 -6.49
C PRO A 37 4.33 -16.42 -7.79
N GLU A 38 4.36 -17.63 -8.35
CA GLU A 38 3.51 -17.97 -9.50
C GLU A 38 2.03 -17.78 -9.17
N GLY A 39 1.25 -17.30 -10.15
CA GLY A 39 -0.19 -17.06 -10.01
C GLY A 39 -0.56 -15.73 -9.36
N PHE A 40 0.41 -14.89 -8.97
CA PHE A 40 0.15 -13.50 -8.58
C PHE A 40 -0.16 -12.66 -9.82
N THR A 41 -1.21 -11.85 -9.73
CA THR A 41 -1.57 -10.89 -10.79
C THR A 41 -1.00 -9.52 -10.47
N SER A 42 -0.46 -8.82 -11.47
CA SER A 42 -0.08 -7.40 -11.37
C SER A 42 -0.95 -6.53 -12.27
N PRO A 43 -1.21 -5.25 -11.93
CA PRO A 43 -1.91 -4.32 -12.81
C PRO A 43 -1.30 -4.24 -14.22
N SER A 44 0.04 -4.22 -14.31
CA SER A 44 0.75 -4.16 -15.59
C SER A 44 0.45 -5.34 -16.51
N SER A 45 0.15 -6.53 -15.97
CA SER A 45 -0.25 -7.69 -16.78
C SER A 45 -1.56 -7.48 -17.56
N PHE A 46 -2.38 -6.51 -17.13
CA PHE A 46 -3.61 -6.10 -17.79
C PHE A 46 -3.47 -4.78 -18.57
N GLY A 47 -2.26 -4.21 -18.66
CA GLY A 47 -2.04 -2.88 -19.23
C GLY A 47 -2.64 -1.76 -18.39
N GLN A 48 -2.75 -1.95 -17.07
CA GLN A 48 -3.34 -1.00 -16.12
C GLN A 48 -2.33 -0.55 -15.08
N LYS A 49 -2.68 0.53 -14.37
CA LYS A 49 -2.04 0.94 -13.11
C LYS A 49 -3.10 1.04 -12.03
N TRP A 50 -2.79 0.61 -10.82
CA TRP A 50 -3.68 0.68 -9.66
C TRP A 50 -3.03 1.46 -8.52
N SER A 51 -3.83 2.08 -7.65
CA SER A 51 -3.34 2.51 -6.34
C SER A 51 -3.25 1.31 -5.39
N LEU A 52 -2.43 1.40 -4.32
CA LEU A 52 -2.38 0.32 -3.32
C LEU A 52 -3.74 0.08 -2.65
N CYS A 53 -4.58 1.10 -2.45
CA CYS A 53 -5.91 0.89 -1.89
C CYS A 53 -6.84 0.09 -2.82
N GLN A 54 -6.68 0.23 -4.15
CA GLN A 54 -7.35 -0.65 -5.11
C GLN A 54 -6.81 -2.08 -5.01
N ALA A 55 -5.49 -2.27 -4.97
CA ALA A 55 -4.87 -3.58 -4.81
C ALA A 55 -5.35 -4.30 -3.52
N PHE A 56 -5.40 -3.59 -2.39
CA PHE A 56 -5.95 -4.12 -1.14
C PHE A 56 -7.43 -4.47 -1.25
N THR A 57 -8.20 -3.71 -2.01
CA THR A 57 -9.62 -4.02 -2.25
C THR A 57 -9.78 -5.33 -3.02
N TYR A 58 -8.97 -5.54 -4.07
CA TYR A 58 -8.95 -6.81 -4.80
C TYR A 58 -8.53 -7.99 -3.92
N ALA A 59 -7.52 -7.82 -3.08
CA ALA A 59 -7.12 -8.87 -2.13
C ALA A 59 -8.24 -9.17 -1.11
N ARG A 60 -8.87 -8.14 -0.54
CA ARG A 60 -9.90 -8.27 0.51
C ARG A 60 -11.23 -8.85 0.03
N ARG A 61 -11.68 -8.44 -1.16
CA ARG A 61 -13.05 -8.69 -1.64
C ARG A 61 -13.14 -9.69 -2.77
N HIS A 62 -12.04 -9.93 -3.48
CA HIS A 62 -12.03 -10.79 -4.66
C HIS A 62 -11.04 -11.96 -4.54
N GLU A 63 -10.50 -12.21 -3.35
CA GLU A 63 -9.58 -13.32 -3.05
C GLU A 63 -8.40 -13.37 -4.03
N ARG A 64 -7.92 -12.19 -4.46
CA ARG A 64 -6.82 -12.08 -5.43
C ARG A 64 -5.47 -11.94 -4.72
N ASN A 65 -4.50 -12.70 -5.19
CA ASN A 65 -3.09 -12.48 -4.89
C ASN A 65 -2.55 -11.41 -5.84
N VAL A 66 -2.27 -10.22 -5.31
CA VAL A 66 -1.83 -9.06 -6.11
C VAL A 66 -0.36 -8.76 -5.83
N ALA A 67 0.43 -8.64 -6.88
CA ALA A 67 1.78 -8.10 -6.81
C ALA A 67 1.76 -6.64 -7.28
N MET A 68 2.43 -5.77 -6.53
CA MET A 68 2.53 -4.33 -6.81
C MET A 68 4.01 -3.94 -6.83
N THR A 69 4.47 -3.40 -7.96
CA THR A 69 5.77 -2.74 -8.10
C THR A 69 5.59 -1.22 -8.22
N ALA A 70 6.70 -0.48 -8.25
CA ALA A 70 6.70 0.96 -8.53
C ALA A 70 6.00 1.30 -9.85
N GLU A 71 6.14 0.47 -10.88
CA GLU A 71 5.57 0.70 -12.21
C GLU A 71 4.05 0.52 -12.22
N ASP A 72 3.53 -0.38 -11.37
CA ASP A 72 2.11 -0.68 -11.24
C ASP A 72 1.33 0.43 -10.52
N ASN A 73 1.99 1.23 -9.69
CA ASN A 73 1.35 2.25 -8.87
C ASN A 73 1.27 3.60 -9.57
N PHE A 74 0.09 4.21 -9.58
CA PHE A 74 -0.09 5.60 -10.03
C PHE A 74 -0.28 6.59 -8.87
N CYS A 75 -0.51 6.10 -7.65
CA CYS A 75 -0.82 6.94 -6.50
C CYS A 75 0.44 7.66 -5.98
N LEU A 76 0.52 8.97 -6.18
CA LEU A 76 1.67 9.78 -5.81
C LEU A 76 2.04 9.70 -4.31
N PRO A 77 1.13 9.86 -3.33
CA PRO A 77 1.51 9.75 -1.91
C PRO A 77 2.08 8.38 -1.55
N THR A 78 1.57 7.32 -2.17
CA THR A 78 2.13 5.97 -1.99
C THR A 78 3.51 5.83 -2.60
N SER A 79 3.70 6.33 -3.82
CA SER A 79 5.02 6.31 -4.47
C SER A 79 6.04 7.13 -3.68
N PHE A 80 5.63 8.23 -3.07
CA PHE A 80 6.48 9.05 -2.22
C PHE A 80 6.87 8.33 -0.92
N VAL A 81 5.91 7.77 -0.18
CA VAL A 81 6.19 7.07 1.10
C VAL A 81 7.01 5.79 0.91
N HIS A 82 6.90 5.14 -0.26
CA HIS A 82 7.71 3.97 -0.59
C HIS A 82 9.01 4.29 -1.34
N HIS A 83 9.35 5.57 -1.52
CA HIS A 83 10.54 6.02 -2.24
C HIS A 83 10.65 5.47 -3.66
N TRP A 84 9.50 5.26 -4.32
CA TRP A 84 9.43 4.85 -5.72
C TRP A 84 9.61 6.02 -6.69
N ILE A 85 9.49 7.24 -6.19
CA ILE A 85 9.74 8.49 -6.91
C ILE A 85 10.50 9.46 -6.00
N ASP A 86 11.33 10.30 -6.61
CA ASP A 86 12.05 11.37 -5.91
C ASP A 86 11.32 12.71 -6.16
N ILE A 87 10.51 13.13 -5.19
CA ILE A 87 9.81 14.41 -5.19
C ILE A 87 9.92 15.06 -3.81
N THR A 88 9.70 16.36 -3.74
CA THR A 88 9.68 17.14 -2.50
C THR A 88 8.35 17.01 -1.74
N VAL A 89 8.34 17.38 -0.45
CA VAL A 89 7.11 17.44 0.36
C VAL A 89 6.16 18.51 -0.20
N GLU A 90 6.70 19.59 -0.76
CA GLU A 90 5.93 20.65 -1.41
C GLU A 90 5.19 20.12 -2.65
N GLU A 91 5.87 19.32 -3.49
CA GLU A 91 5.25 18.64 -4.63
C GLU A 91 4.19 17.62 -4.20
N LEU A 92 4.44 16.89 -3.11
CA LEU A 92 3.41 16.04 -2.50
C LEU A 92 2.17 16.86 -2.13
N ILE A 93 2.35 17.95 -1.36
CA ILE A 93 1.24 18.82 -0.91
C ILE A 93 0.47 19.38 -2.10
N GLU A 94 1.16 19.85 -3.14
CA GLU A 94 0.50 20.36 -4.35
C GLU A 94 -0.33 19.28 -5.04
N SER A 95 0.19 18.05 -5.14
CA SER A 95 -0.61 16.94 -5.67
C SER A 95 -1.86 16.67 -4.82
N GLN A 96 -1.79 16.77 -3.50
CA GLN A 96 -2.94 16.57 -2.62
C GLN A 96 -3.97 17.69 -2.78
N ARG A 97 -3.51 18.93 -2.97
CA ARG A 97 -4.37 20.08 -3.29
C ARG A 97 -5.14 19.87 -4.59
N LEU A 98 -4.48 19.36 -5.64
CA LEU A 98 -5.12 19.04 -6.92
C LEU A 98 -6.14 17.92 -6.80
N ASN A 99 -5.85 16.91 -5.97
CA ASN A 99 -6.73 15.78 -5.73
C ASN A 99 -7.93 16.10 -4.83
N LYS A 100 -7.92 17.23 -4.10
CA LYS A 100 -8.99 17.70 -3.21
C LYS A 100 -9.41 16.66 -2.15
N TRP A 101 -8.46 15.87 -1.67
CA TRP A 101 -8.74 14.89 -0.59
C TRP A 101 -9.02 15.57 0.75
N ARG A 102 -8.58 16.81 0.90
CA ARG A 102 -8.87 17.66 2.06
C ARG A 102 -9.55 18.95 1.64
N LYS A 103 -10.12 19.62 2.65
CA LYS A 103 -10.87 20.86 2.50
C LYS A 103 -10.05 21.98 1.85
N ASP A 104 -8.83 22.17 2.33
CA ASP A 104 -7.92 23.25 1.94
C ASP A 104 -6.46 22.82 2.17
N VAL A 105 -5.52 23.66 1.72
CA VAL A 105 -4.07 23.39 1.83
C VAL A 105 -3.62 23.40 3.30
N ASP A 106 -4.19 24.25 4.14
CA ASP A 106 -3.86 24.32 5.56
C ASP A 106 -4.20 22.99 6.26
N ALA A 107 -5.32 22.37 5.90
CA ALA A 107 -5.67 21.04 6.38
C ALA A 107 -4.68 19.96 5.89
N GLU A 108 -4.13 20.08 4.68
CA GLU A 108 -3.10 19.16 4.18
C GLU A 108 -1.78 19.30 4.93
N ILE A 109 -1.30 20.54 5.09
CA ILE A 109 -0.08 20.85 5.85
C ILE A 109 -0.19 20.29 7.26
N LYS A 110 -1.36 20.46 7.91
CA LYS A 110 -1.59 19.92 9.26
C LYS A 110 -1.49 18.40 9.32
N VAL A 111 -1.83 17.67 8.26
CA VAL A 111 -1.68 16.21 8.26
C VAL A 111 -0.25 15.80 7.93
N GLN A 112 0.40 16.47 6.97
CA GLN A 112 1.80 16.19 6.68
C GLN A 112 2.71 16.48 7.88
N SER A 113 2.39 17.49 8.69
CA SER A 113 3.15 17.77 9.92
C SER A 113 3.07 16.68 10.98
N LEU A 114 2.01 15.85 10.98
CA LEU A 114 1.91 14.69 11.89
C LEU A 114 2.93 13.59 11.54
N TYR A 115 3.42 13.59 10.30
CA TYR A 115 4.37 12.61 9.81
C TYR A 115 5.77 13.21 9.59
N ALA A 116 5.98 14.48 9.91
CA ALA A 116 7.25 15.18 9.63
C ALA A 116 8.48 14.44 10.16
N ASP A 117 8.37 13.85 11.37
CA ASP A 117 9.45 13.08 11.99
C ASP A 117 9.81 11.79 11.24
N LEU A 118 8.88 11.26 10.42
CA LEU A 118 9.11 10.09 9.59
C LEU A 118 9.65 10.44 8.19
N MET A 119 9.56 11.72 7.79
CA MET A 119 9.97 12.19 6.46
C MET A 119 11.38 12.82 6.47
N THR A 120 12.21 12.42 7.43
CA THR A 120 13.62 12.83 7.53
C THR A 120 14.49 12.15 6.48
N GLU A 121 15.63 12.76 6.10
CA GLU A 121 16.56 12.13 5.13
C GLU A 121 17.07 10.75 5.58
N GLU A 122 17.19 10.48 6.87
CA GLU A 122 17.59 9.16 7.38
C GLU A 122 16.54 8.06 7.09
N ASN A 123 15.26 8.46 6.94
CA ASN A 123 14.15 7.57 6.62
C ASN A 123 13.85 7.52 5.12
N ARG A 124 14.69 8.19 4.31
CA ARG A 124 14.59 8.32 2.86
C ARG A 124 15.59 7.42 2.15
#